data_AF-A0A1D6F531-F1
#
_entry.id   AF-A0A1D6F531-F1
#
_cell.length_a   1.000
_cell.length_b   1.000
_cell.length_c   1.000
_cell.angle_alpha   90.00
_cell.angle_beta   90.00
_cell.angle_gamma   90.00
#
_symmetry.space_group_name_H-M   'P 1'
#
loop_
_entity.id
_entity.type
_entity.pdbx_description
1 polymer ?
#
loop_
_entity_poly.entity_id
_entity_poly.type
_entity_poly.pdbx_seq_one_letter_code
_entity_poly.pdbx_strand_id
1 'polypeptide(L)'
;MRLAHAWVVNYIFSEVQHCLLLVNPPQLHSNLKFVHLFRRETKLISEVEYYLTNLISAEMFIIDVSAHSLSMEESEFQKHMESARLATQVSVASPSSSQGLPTYARANQEETDMAGSRFPFMDSETESLTPGEVKQLHDLYKRVVTRYTLFSEALRKLSIDEDHLLNSMHDP
;
A
#
# COMPACT_ATOMS: atom_id res chain seq x y z
N MET A 1 3.60 15.27 33.34
CA MET A 1 4.06 14.38 32.24
C MET A 1 2.93 13.93 31.29
N ARG A 2 1.73 13.53 31.77
CA ARG A 2 0.63 13.07 30.88
C ARG A 2 0.09 14.12 29.88
N LEU A 3 0.02 15.40 30.28
CA LEU A 3 -0.42 16.48 29.38
C LEU A 3 0.57 16.78 28.24
N ALA A 4 1.88 16.76 28.51
CA ALA A 4 2.89 17.00 27.49
C ALA A 4 2.92 15.88 26.43
N HIS A 5 2.75 14.62 26.88
CA HIS A 5 2.63 13.48 25.98
C HIS A 5 1.38 13.58 25.09
N ALA A 6 0.22 13.94 25.66
CA ALA A 6 -1.00 14.14 24.88
C ALA A 6 -0.87 15.29 23.87
N TRP A 7 -0.18 16.38 24.23
CA TRP A 7 0.11 17.49 23.32
C TRP A 7 1.00 17.07 22.15
N VAL A 8 2.07 16.33 22.42
CA VAL A 8 3.01 15.85 21.38
C VAL A 8 2.33 14.85 20.44
N VAL A 9 1.50 13.95 20.98
CA VAL A 9 0.76 12.96 20.17
C VAL A 9 -0.24 13.65 19.23
N ASN A 10 -1.02 14.62 19.72
CA ASN A 10 -1.94 15.37 18.88
C ASN A 10 -1.23 16.21 17.81
N TYR A 11 -0.09 16.81 18.16
CA TYR A 11 0.71 17.59 17.20
C TYR A 11 1.24 16.72 16.06
N ILE A 12 1.88 15.59 16.39
CA ILE A 12 2.40 14.67 15.38
C ILE A 12 1.27 14.11 14.51
N PHE A 13 0.11 13.82 15.10
CA PHE A 13 -1.04 13.30 14.36
C PHE A 13 -1.53 14.29 13.30
N SER A 14 -1.71 15.57 13.64
CA SER A 14 -2.12 16.61 12.70
C SER A 14 -1.11 16.83 11.57
N GLU A 15 0.19 16.81 11.88
CA GLU A 15 1.26 16.96 10.87
C GLU A 15 1.29 15.79 9.89
N VAL A 16 1.07 14.55 10.37
CA VAL A 16 0.97 13.36 9.52
C VAL A 16 -0.23 13.46 8.58
N GLN A 17 -1.39 13.89 9.07
CA GLN A 17 -2.58 14.11 8.22
C GLN A 17 -2.30 15.12 7.11
N HIS A 18 -1.68 16.26 7.46
CA HIS A 18 -1.33 17.31 6.50
C HIS A 18 -0.38 16.78 5.42
N CYS A 19 0.69 16.07 5.82
CA CYS A 19 1.64 15.47 4.89
C CYS A 19 0.96 14.47 3.94
N LEU A 20 0.06 13.62 4.45
CA LEU A 20 -0.65 12.63 3.63
C LEU A 20 -1.55 13.29 2.58
N LEU A 21 -2.24 14.37 2.94
CA LEU A 21 -3.08 15.14 2.01
C LEU A 21 -2.25 15.84 0.93
N LEU A 22 -1.09 16.38 1.29
CA LEU A 22 -0.20 17.05 0.32
C LEU A 22 0.50 16.08 -0.63
N VAL A 23 1.03 14.97 -0.10
CA VAL A 23 1.82 14.01 -0.88
C VAL A 23 0.92 13.05 -1.67
N ASN A 24 -0.23 12.68 -1.10
CA ASN A 24 -1.18 11.72 -1.67
C ASN A 24 -0.49 10.45 -2.24
N PRO A 25 0.19 9.66 -1.39
CA PRO A 25 0.96 8.51 -1.85
C PRO A 25 0.06 7.47 -2.54
N PRO A 26 0.49 6.90 -3.68
CA PRO A 26 -0.32 5.93 -4.41
C PRO A 26 -0.52 4.66 -3.58
N GLN A 27 -1.73 4.10 -3.64
CA GLN A 27 -2.09 2.82 -3.01
C GLN A 27 -1.84 2.78 -1.49
N LEU A 28 -1.91 3.92 -0.79
CA LEU A 28 -1.69 4.02 0.66
C LEU A 28 -2.39 2.90 1.45
N HIS A 29 -3.69 2.71 1.22
CA HIS A 29 -4.50 1.68 1.89
C HIS A 29 -3.95 0.27 1.72
N SER A 30 -3.51 -0.07 0.50
CA SER A 30 -2.96 -1.40 0.21
C SER A 30 -1.58 -1.57 0.84
N ASN A 31 -0.75 -0.52 0.81
CA ASN A 31 0.57 -0.52 1.42
C ASN A 31 0.50 -0.71 2.94
N LEU A 32 -0.44 -0.04 3.61
CA LEU A 32 -0.63 -0.18 5.06
C LEU A 32 -1.12 -1.58 5.44
N LYS A 33 -2.09 -2.13 4.70
CA LYS A 33 -2.53 -3.51 4.86
C LYS A 33 -1.39 -4.50 4.66
N PHE A 34 -0.56 -4.30 3.64
CA PHE A 34 0.60 -5.16 3.37
C PHE A 34 1.58 -5.16 4.55
N VAL A 35 1.93 -3.98 5.06
CA VAL A 35 2.82 -3.85 6.22
C VAL A 35 2.21 -4.51 7.45
N HIS A 36 0.91 -4.32 7.69
CA HIS A 36 0.23 -4.93 8.84
C HIS A 36 0.23 -6.46 8.79
N LEU A 37 0.01 -7.06 7.61
CA LEU A 37 -0.14 -8.51 7.45
C LEU A 37 1.19 -9.27 7.31
N PHE A 38 2.19 -8.68 6.66
CA PHE A 38 3.40 -9.41 6.27
C PHE A 38 4.65 -8.99 7.03
N ARG A 39 4.58 -7.95 7.86
CA ARG A 39 5.72 -7.56 8.69
C ARG A 39 5.87 -8.51 9.87
N ARG A 40 7.11 -8.86 10.20
CA ARG A 40 7.41 -9.69 11.37
C ARG A 40 7.04 -8.93 12.64
N GLU A 41 6.18 -9.51 13.48
CA GLU A 41 5.74 -8.94 14.76
C GLU A 41 6.92 -8.56 15.66
N THR A 42 7.99 -9.35 15.66
CA THR A 42 9.22 -9.07 16.43
C THR A 42 9.96 -7.80 16.00
N LYS A 43 9.63 -7.24 14.82
CA LYS A 43 10.18 -5.99 14.27
C LYS A 43 9.13 -4.86 14.23
N LEU A 44 7.95 -5.12 14.77
CA LEU A 44 6.83 -4.17 14.85
C LEU A 44 6.48 -3.97 16.32
N ILE A 45 7.43 -3.41 17.07
CA ILE A 45 7.29 -3.13 18.51
C ILE A 45 7.75 -1.70 18.79
N SER A 46 7.23 -1.12 19.88
CA SER A 46 7.64 0.20 20.38
C SER A 46 7.37 1.33 19.37
N GLU A 47 8.37 2.16 19.04
CA GLU A 47 8.21 3.35 18.20
C GLU A 47 7.69 3.02 16.79
N VAL A 48 8.12 1.89 16.22
CA VAL A 48 7.71 1.48 14.87
C VAL A 48 6.20 1.19 14.83
N GLU A 49 5.70 0.49 15.84
CA GLU A 49 4.28 0.19 15.99
C GLU A 49 3.47 1.48 16.25
N TYR A 50 4.02 2.39 17.04
CA TYR A 50 3.43 3.70 17.29
C TYR A 50 3.26 4.51 15.98
N TYR A 51 4.29 4.58 15.14
CA TYR A 51 4.19 5.28 13.86
C TYR A 51 3.20 4.61 12.89
N LEU A 52 3.19 3.27 12.84
CA LEU A 52 2.23 2.55 12.01
C LEU A 52 0.79 2.81 12.45
N THR A 53 0.55 2.81 13.77
CA THR A 53 -0.77 3.10 14.33
C THR A 53 -1.21 4.54 14.04
N ASN A 54 -0.30 5.50 14.14
CA ASN A 54 -0.59 6.90 13.78
C ASN A 54 -0.93 7.05 12.30
N LEU A 55 -0.23 6.31 11.44
CA LEU A 55 -0.46 6.33 9.99
C LEU A 55 -1.81 5.70 9.61
N ILE A 56 -2.16 4.55 10.21
CA ILE A 56 -3.48 3.92 10.05
C ILE A 56 -4.59 4.84 10.59
N SER A 57 -4.38 5.47 11.75
CA SER A 57 -5.37 6.40 12.31
C SER A 57 -5.57 7.64 11.44
N ALA A 58 -4.49 8.16 10.84
CA ALA A 58 -4.56 9.29 9.92
C ALA A 58 -5.25 8.92 8.61
N GLU A 59 -5.00 7.72 8.09
CA GLU A 59 -5.73 7.18 6.94
C GLU A 59 -7.23 7.12 7.21
N MET A 60 -7.65 6.53 8.33
CA MET A 60 -9.06 6.46 8.71
C MET A 60 -9.69 7.85 8.84
N PHE A 61 -8.98 8.80 9.44
CA PHE A 61 -9.45 10.19 9.54
C PHE A 61 -9.67 10.84 8.17
N ILE A 62 -8.75 10.62 7.21
CA ILE A 62 -8.86 11.19 5.86
C ILE A 62 -10.02 10.57 5.09
N ILE A 63 -10.26 9.26 5.25
CA ILE A 63 -11.38 8.56 4.61
C ILE A 63 -12.72 9.10 5.13
N ASP A 64 -12.83 9.30 6.44
CA ASP A 64 -14.06 9.72 7.11
C ASP A 64 -14.13 11.24 7.34
N VAL A 65 -13.33 12.02 6.61
CA VAL A 65 -13.25 13.47 6.83
C VAL A 65 -14.58 14.15 6.51
N SER A 66 -15.03 15.01 7.42
CA SER A 66 -16.29 15.76 7.32
C SER A 66 -16.10 17.23 7.71
N ALA A 67 -17.09 18.08 7.42
CA ALA A 67 -17.07 19.48 7.83
C ALA A 67 -16.87 19.64 9.36
N HIS A 68 -17.51 18.77 10.14
CA HIS A 68 -17.36 18.75 11.59
C HIS A 68 -15.93 18.40 12.02
N SER A 69 -15.31 17.41 11.38
CA SER A 69 -13.93 17.00 11.66
C SER A 69 -12.91 18.12 11.42
N LEU A 70 -13.22 19.03 10.49
CA LEU A 70 -12.39 20.19 10.17
C LEU A 70 -12.85 21.48 10.87
N SER A 71 -13.83 21.40 11.77
CA SER A 71 -14.41 22.56 12.47
C SER A 71 -14.90 23.67 11.54
N MET A 72 -15.50 23.29 10.40
CA MET A 72 -16.07 24.23 9.41
C MET A 72 -17.55 23.97 9.16
N GLU A 73 -18.22 24.93 8.52
CA GLU A 73 -19.62 24.78 8.14
C GLU A 73 -19.77 23.78 6.97
N GLU A 74 -20.85 22.98 6.97
CA GLU A 74 -21.14 22.01 5.92
C GLU A 74 -21.24 22.67 4.53
N SER A 75 -21.85 23.86 4.44
CA SER A 75 -21.97 24.59 3.17
C SER A 75 -20.61 25.04 2.63
N GLU A 76 -19.70 25.43 3.52
CA GLU A 76 -18.34 25.82 3.17
C GLU A 76 -17.51 24.61 2.71
N PHE A 77 -17.59 23.51 3.47
CA PHE A 77 -16.95 22.25 3.11
C PHE A 77 -17.36 21.76 1.72
N GLN A 78 -18.67 21.70 1.46
CA GLN A 78 -19.20 21.26 0.18
C GLN A 78 -18.75 22.16 -0.97
N LYS A 79 -18.73 23.48 -0.76
CA LYS A 79 -18.21 24.44 -1.73
C LYS A 79 -16.73 24.19 -2.06
N HIS A 80 -15.90 23.91 -1.07
CA HIS A 80 -14.48 23.59 -1.27
C HIS A 80 -14.31 22.28 -2.04
N MET A 81 -15.06 21.24 -1.68
CA MET A 81 -15.05 19.94 -2.37
C MET A 81 -15.49 20.06 -3.84
N GLU A 82 -16.55 20.81 -4.12
CA GLU A 82 -17.02 21.08 -5.49
C GLU A 82 -15.98 21.87 -6.29
N SER A 83 -15.40 22.90 -5.70
CA SER A 83 -14.34 23.71 -6.34
C SER A 83 -13.11 22.85 -6.69
N ALA A 84 -12.70 21.96 -5.78
CA ALA A 84 -11.60 21.02 -6.01
C ALA A 84 -11.91 20.05 -7.16
N ARG A 85 -13.13 19.49 -7.20
CA ARG A 85 -13.58 18.59 -8.28
C ARG A 85 -13.58 19.27 -9.65
N LEU A 86 -13.93 20.55 -9.72
CA LEU A 86 -13.87 21.32 -10.97
C LEU A 86 -12.43 21.56 -11.40
N ALA A 87 -11.53 21.90 -10.47
CA ALA A 87 -10.12 22.10 -10.74
C ALA A 87 -9.45 20.81 -11.29
N THR A 88 -9.79 19.64 -10.74
CA THR A 88 -9.29 18.35 -11.25
C THR A 88 -9.76 18.06 -12.67
N GLN A 89 -11.00 18.44 -13.04
CA GLN A 89 -11.54 18.21 -14.39
C GLN A 89 -10.93 19.11 -15.46
N VAL A 90 -10.60 20.37 -15.12
CA VAL A 90 -10.00 21.33 -16.08
C VAL A 90 -8.56 20.94 -16.46
N SER A 91 -7.81 20.28 -15.56
CA SER A 91 -6.44 19.83 -15.83
C SER A 91 -6.35 18.69 -16.87
N VAL A 92 -7.46 18.04 -17.20
CA VAL A 92 -7.51 16.89 -18.14
C VAL A 92 -7.74 17.32 -19.60
N ALA A 93 -8.00 18.61 -19.88
CA ALA A 93 -8.41 19.10 -21.21
C ALA A 93 -7.27 19.65 -22.12
N SER A 94 -5.99 19.38 -21.85
CA SER A 94 -4.87 19.67 -22.77
C SER A 94 -4.47 18.41 -23.56
N PRO A 95 -4.45 18.43 -24.91
CA PRO A 95 -4.06 17.26 -25.69
C PRO A 95 -2.54 17.24 -25.93
N SER A 96 -1.81 16.59 -25.01
CA SER A 96 -0.42 16.17 -25.23
C SER A 96 -0.20 14.77 -24.65
N SER A 97 -0.22 13.79 -25.56
CA SER A 97 0.27 12.40 -25.52
C SER A 97 0.63 11.74 -24.18
N SER A 98 -0.04 10.58 -24.01
CA SER A 98 0.41 9.33 -23.36
C SER A 98 0.59 9.31 -21.84
N GLN A 99 -0.49 9.00 -21.12
CA GLN A 99 -0.78 7.65 -20.56
C GLN A 99 -2.02 7.76 -19.66
N GLY A 100 -3.19 7.49 -20.23
CA GLY A 100 -4.47 7.54 -19.54
C GLY A 100 -4.83 6.18 -18.94
N LEU A 101 -5.05 6.15 -17.63
CA LEU A 101 -5.81 5.12 -16.92
C LEU A 101 -7.30 5.56 -16.90
N PRO A 102 -8.28 4.67 -17.14
CA PRO A 102 -9.67 5.06 -17.22
C PRO A 102 -10.31 5.27 -15.84
N THR A 103 -11.14 6.30 -15.77
CA THR A 103 -12.11 6.55 -14.70
C THR A 103 -13.23 5.50 -14.76
N TYR A 104 -13.45 4.77 -13.66
CA TYR A 104 -14.56 3.84 -13.52
C TYR A 104 -15.84 4.61 -13.16
N ALA A 105 -16.66 4.90 -14.16
CA ALA A 105 -18.08 5.15 -13.98
C ALA A 105 -18.83 3.81 -14.04
N ARG A 106 -19.37 3.44 -12.88
CA ARG A 106 -20.38 2.42 -12.57
C ARG A 106 -21.27 1.97 -13.76
N ALA A 107 -21.13 0.69 -14.17
CA ALA A 107 -22.21 -0.30 -14.28
C ALA A 107 -21.71 -1.63 -14.90
N ASN A 108 -21.83 -2.72 -14.13
CA ASN A 108 -21.95 -4.13 -14.51
C ASN A 108 -20.92 -4.78 -15.48
N GLN A 109 -20.40 -5.92 -15.00
CA GLN A 109 -19.56 -6.95 -15.65
C GLN A 109 -18.04 -6.75 -15.60
N GLU A 110 -17.42 -7.79 -15.06
CA GLU A 110 -16.03 -8.01 -14.73
C GLU A 110 -15.14 -8.05 -15.98
N GLU A 111 -14.11 -7.21 -16.02
CA GLU A 111 -12.84 -7.54 -16.68
C GLU A 111 -11.73 -6.62 -16.14
N THR A 112 -10.92 -7.18 -15.24
CA THR A 112 -9.72 -6.57 -14.65
C THR A 112 -8.59 -6.57 -15.67
N ASP A 113 -8.42 -5.44 -16.35
CA ASP A 113 -7.22 -5.16 -17.15
C ASP A 113 -6.16 -4.48 -16.27
N MET A 114 -5.47 -5.30 -15.47
CA MET A 114 -4.27 -4.94 -14.71
C MET A 114 -3.15 -5.91 -15.09
N ALA A 115 -2.46 -5.58 -16.19
CA ALA A 115 -1.45 -6.39 -16.85
C ALA A 115 -0.10 -6.44 -16.09
N GLY A 116 -0.13 -6.79 -14.80
CA GLY A 116 1.08 -6.91 -13.96
C GLY A 116 1.25 -8.28 -13.29
N SER A 117 0.17 -8.94 -12.91
CA SER A 117 0.21 -10.32 -12.40
C SER A 117 -1.20 -10.90 -12.42
N ARG A 118 -1.74 -11.12 -13.61
CA ARG A 118 -2.96 -11.91 -13.79
C ARG A 118 -2.62 -13.34 -13.40
N PHE A 119 -2.98 -13.74 -12.18
CA PHE A 119 -2.89 -15.13 -11.73
C PHE A 119 -4.06 -15.88 -12.36
N PRO A 120 -3.85 -16.61 -13.46
CA PRO A 120 -4.93 -17.00 -14.36
C PRO A 120 -5.89 -18.05 -13.77
N PHE A 121 -5.60 -18.53 -12.56
CA PHE A 121 -6.35 -19.55 -11.84
C PHE A 121 -6.80 -19.09 -10.44
N MET A 122 -6.60 -17.81 -10.08
CA MET A 122 -6.87 -17.32 -8.72
C MET A 122 -8.37 -17.31 -8.39
N ASP A 123 -9.22 -17.08 -9.40
CA ASP A 123 -10.68 -16.99 -9.26
C ASP A 123 -11.40 -18.24 -9.82
N SER A 124 -10.66 -19.29 -10.21
CA SER A 124 -11.23 -20.51 -10.78
C SER A 124 -11.68 -21.47 -9.68
N GLU A 125 -12.94 -21.92 -9.73
CA GLU A 125 -13.43 -22.97 -8.84
C GLU A 125 -12.80 -24.32 -9.22
N THR A 126 -12.39 -25.11 -8.22
CA THR A 126 -11.67 -26.37 -8.39
C THR A 126 -12.40 -27.40 -9.27
N GLU A 127 -13.72 -27.29 -9.37
CA GLU A 127 -14.60 -28.17 -10.17
C GLU A 127 -14.71 -27.76 -11.66
N SER A 128 -14.26 -26.56 -12.01
CA SER A 128 -14.35 -26.00 -13.36
C SER A 128 -13.10 -26.21 -14.23
N LEU A 129 -12.00 -26.69 -13.61
CA LEU A 129 -10.69 -26.80 -14.26
C LEU A 129 -10.57 -28.10 -15.06
N THR A 130 -10.19 -27.99 -16.33
CA THR A 130 -9.87 -29.16 -17.14
C THR A 130 -8.57 -29.82 -16.68
N PRO A 131 -8.35 -31.13 -16.92
CA PRO A 131 -7.10 -31.80 -16.56
C PRO A 131 -5.84 -31.14 -17.16
N GLY A 132 -5.98 -30.45 -18.30
CA GLY A 132 -4.91 -29.69 -18.93
C GLY A 132 -4.56 -28.41 -18.17
N GLU A 133 -5.55 -27.67 -17.69
CA GLU A 133 -5.38 -26.44 -16.92
C GLU A 133 -4.81 -26.72 -15.52
N VAL A 134 -5.24 -27.82 -14.89
CA VAL A 134 -4.65 -28.27 -13.61
C VAL A 134 -3.15 -28.53 -13.75
N LYS A 135 -2.72 -29.15 -14.86
CA LYS A 135 -1.30 -29.36 -15.15
C LYS A 135 -0.56 -28.03 -15.32
N GLN A 136 -1.14 -27.09 -16.05
CA GLN A 136 -0.55 -25.76 -16.24
C GLN A 136 -0.43 -24.97 -14.92
N LEU A 137 -1.46 -25.01 -14.06
CA LEU A 137 -1.44 -24.42 -12.73
C LEU A 137 -0.32 -25.03 -11.88
N HIS A 138 -0.20 -26.36 -11.89
CA HIS A 138 0.84 -27.06 -11.15
C HIS A 138 2.27 -26.72 -11.65
N ASP A 139 2.46 -26.59 -12.96
CA ASP A 139 3.73 -26.17 -13.55
C ASP A 139 4.07 -24.71 -13.21
N LEU A 140 3.06 -23.84 -13.16
CA LEU A 140 3.21 -22.45 -12.74
C LEU A 140 3.60 -22.35 -11.26
N TYR A 141 2.91 -23.11 -10.40
CA TYR A 141 3.21 -23.19 -8.97
C TYR A 141 4.66 -23.64 -8.75
N LYS A 142 5.09 -24.72 -9.40
CA LYS A 142 6.48 -25.21 -9.33
C LYS A 142 7.48 -24.11 -9.69
N ARG A 143 7.22 -23.37 -10.76
CA ARG A 143 8.10 -22.29 -11.23
C ARG A 143 8.22 -21.17 -10.18
N VAL A 144 7.11 -20.77 -9.56
CA VAL A 144 7.11 -19.74 -8.52
C VAL A 144 7.91 -20.21 -7.31
N VAL A 145 7.65 -21.42 -6.84
CA VAL A 145 8.36 -22.02 -5.71
C VAL A 145 9.86 -22.09 -6.01
N THR A 146 10.27 -22.63 -7.16
CA THR A 146 11.68 -22.72 -7.55
C THR A 146 12.37 -21.36 -7.55
N ARG A 147 11.75 -20.31 -8.13
CA ARG A 147 12.34 -18.96 -8.11
C ARG A 147 12.53 -18.45 -6.70
N TYR A 148 11.53 -18.61 -5.84
CA TYR A 148 11.61 -18.12 -4.46
C TYR A 148 12.64 -18.91 -3.63
N THR A 149 12.74 -20.23 -3.84
CA THR A 149 13.77 -21.07 -3.21
C THR A 149 15.17 -20.65 -3.63
N LEU A 150 15.41 -20.46 -4.93
CA LEU A 150 16.70 -20.00 -5.45
C LEU A 150 17.06 -18.62 -4.93
N PHE A 151 16.09 -17.70 -4.91
CA PHE A 151 16.29 -16.36 -4.36
C PHE A 151 16.62 -16.40 -2.87
N SER A 152 15.90 -17.20 -2.09
CA SER A 152 16.15 -17.38 -0.65
C SER A 152 17.52 -18.01 -0.39
N GLU A 153 17.94 -18.97 -1.23
CA GLU A 153 19.26 -19.57 -1.14
C GLU A 153 20.37 -18.58 -1.50
N ALA A 154 20.16 -17.74 -2.53
CA ALA A 154 21.09 -16.68 -2.90
C ALA A 154 21.24 -15.63 -1.79
N LEU A 155 20.13 -15.19 -1.18
CA LEU A 155 20.17 -14.28 -0.03
C LEU A 155 20.90 -14.90 1.17
N ARG A 156 20.71 -16.20 1.43
CA ARG A 156 21.43 -16.89 2.50
C ARG A 156 22.93 -16.98 2.21
N LYS A 157 23.34 -17.22 0.97
CA LYS A 157 24.75 -17.20 0.56
C LYS A 157 25.36 -15.81 0.72
N LEU A 158 24.62 -14.77 0.36
CA LEU A 158 25.06 -13.38 0.53
C LEU A 158 25.16 -12.98 2.02
N SER A 159 24.25 -13.49 2.86
CA SER A 159 24.28 -13.28 4.31
C SER A 159 25.46 -13.97 5.01
N ILE A 160 26.00 -15.05 4.44
CA ILE A 160 27.17 -15.76 4.98
C ILE A 160 28.48 -15.03 4.61
N ASP A 161 28.48 -14.22 3.54
CA ASP A 161 29.66 -13.48 3.09
C ASP A 161 30.02 -12.32 4.05
N GLU A 162 29.01 -11.65 4.64
CA GLU A 162 29.25 -10.60 5.65
C GLU A 162 29.89 -11.12 6.94
N ASP A 163 29.50 -12.30 7.42
CA ASP A 163 30.10 -12.91 8.62
C ASP A 163 31.58 -13.29 8.40
N HIS A 164 31.95 -13.66 7.17
CA HIS A 164 33.35 -13.90 6.79
C HIS A 164 34.18 -12.61 6.67
N LEU A 165 33.57 -11.49 6.28
CA LEU A 165 34.24 -10.18 6.25
C LEU A 165 34.47 -9.61 7.67
N LEU A 166 33.57 -9.88 8.61
CA LEU A 166 33.72 -9.44 10.01
C LEU A 166 34.78 -10.24 10.78
N ASN A 167 34.95 -11.53 10.49
CA ASN A 167 36.01 -12.34 11.10
C ASN A 167 37.41 -12.09 10.54
N SER A 168 37.56 -11.44 9.37
CA SER A 168 38.88 -11.11 8.80
C SER A 168 39.48 -9.79 9.34
N MET A 169 38.72 -8.98 10.08
CA MET A 169 39.23 -7.75 10.71
C MET A 169 39.67 -7.94 12.17
N HIS A 170 39.64 -9.18 12.68
CA HIS A 170 40.05 -9.48 14.04
C HIS A 170 40.95 -10.72 14.08
N ASP A 171 42.23 -10.53 13.76
CA ASP A 171 43.31 -11.33 14.33
C ASP A 171 44.51 -10.40 14.60
N PRO A 172 45.32 -10.71 15.62
CA PRO A 172 45.84 -9.76 16.63
C PRO A 172 47.02 -8.88 16.22
#